data_AF-A0A7S1E4Q3-F1
#
_entry.id   AF-A0A7S1E4Q3-F1
#
_cell.length_a   1.000
_cell.length_b   1.000
_cell.length_c   1.000
_cell.angle_alpha   90.00
_cell.angle_beta   90.00
_cell.angle_gamma   90.00
#
_symmetry.space_group_name_H-M   'P 1'
#
loop_
_entity.id
_entity.type
_entity.pdbx_description
1 polymer ?
#
loop_
_entity_poly.entity_id
_entity_poly.type
_entity_poly.pdbx_seq_one_letter_code
_entity_poly.pdbx_strand_id
1 'polypeptide(L)'
;MGRGVLVHCNAGRGRSVIIVLAYLLVKHKAFDCESAYEHVKSRRDVANLRVMWGTRPQWRSLKKFHRWLRRQGGDEWLTEKVPSDTYCPPPYWVGGGWARDEHVIDV
;
A
#
# COMPACT_ATOMS: atom_id res chain seq x y z
N MET A 1 12.69 -19.46 -10.88
CA MET A 1 13.30 -19.07 -9.59
C MET A 1 12.63 -17.78 -9.12
N GLY A 2 12.08 -17.74 -7.90
CA GLY A 2 11.46 -16.53 -7.36
C GLY A 2 12.49 -15.50 -6.92
N ARG A 3 12.28 -14.21 -7.25
CA ARG A 3 13.13 -13.12 -6.74
C ARG A 3 12.60 -12.65 -5.38
N GLY A 4 13.49 -12.51 -4.40
CA GLY A 4 13.17 -11.93 -3.09
C GLY A 4 13.14 -10.41 -3.16
N VAL A 5 12.25 -9.78 -2.38
CA VAL A 5 12.14 -8.32 -2.27
C VAL A 5 12.31 -7.92 -0.81
N LEU A 6 13.27 -7.02 -0.53
CA LEU A 6 13.47 -6.44 0.80
C LEU A 6 12.72 -5.10 0.89
N VAL A 7 11.76 -5.01 1.81
CA VAL A 7 11.05 -3.76 2.11
C VAL A 7 11.48 -3.25 3.48
N HIS A 8 12.14 -2.10 3.53
CA HIS A 8 12.61 -1.52 4.80
C HIS A 8 12.32 -0.01 4.89
N CYS A 9 12.45 0.51 6.11
CA CYS A 9 12.64 1.93 6.35
C CYS A 9 13.75 2.05 7.40
N ASN A 10 13.77 3.09 8.24
CA ASN A 10 14.77 3.18 9.31
C ASN A 10 14.52 2.10 10.40
N ALA A 11 13.54 2.31 11.29
CA ALA A 11 13.22 1.34 12.35
C ALA A 11 12.29 0.19 11.90
N GLY A 12 11.79 0.23 10.66
CA GLY A 12 10.82 -0.73 10.13
C GLY A 12 9.53 -0.87 10.95
N ARG A 13 9.11 0.20 11.64
CA ARG A 13 7.92 0.21 12.51
C ARG A 13 6.65 0.69 11.80
N GLY A 14 6.79 1.57 10.80
CA GLY A 14 5.67 2.30 10.20
C GLY A 14 5.68 2.33 8.68
N ARG A 15 6.59 3.11 8.07
CA ARG A 15 6.62 3.35 6.61
C ARG A 15 6.73 2.08 5.76
N SER A 16 7.61 1.16 6.11
CA SER A 16 7.71 -0.12 5.40
C SER A 16 6.51 -1.03 5.67
N VAL A 17 6.00 -1.01 6.91
CA VAL A 17 4.86 -1.84 7.33
C VAL A 17 3.62 -1.52 6.51
N ILE A 18 3.30 -0.25 6.28
CA ILE A 18 2.11 0.11 5.49
C ILE A 18 2.19 -0.37 4.04
N ILE A 19 3.37 -0.38 3.43
CA ILE A 19 3.58 -0.88 2.06
C ILE A 19 3.32 -2.39 2.01
N VAL A 20 3.85 -3.14 2.97
CA VAL A 20 3.62 -4.59 3.08
C VAL A 20 2.13 -4.90 3.29
N LEU A 21 1.44 -4.11 4.12
CA LEU A 21 -0.01 -4.29 4.32
C LEU A 21 -0.81 -3.99 3.06
N ALA A 22 -0.50 -2.90 2.36
CA ALA A 22 -1.15 -2.59 1.09
C ALA A 22 -0.95 -3.72 0.06
N TYR A 23 0.27 -4.26 -0.02
CA TYR A 23 0.57 -5.43 -0.85
C TYR A 23 -0.30 -6.64 -0.47
N LEU A 24 -0.40 -6.98 0.82
CA LEU A 24 -1.20 -8.13 1.25
C LEU A 24 -2.69 -7.96 0.94
N LEU A 25 -3.26 -6.77 1.16
CA LEU A 25 -4.67 -6.48 0.85
C LEU A 25 -4.97 -6.59 -0.65
N VAL A 26 -3.99 -6.21 -1.46
CA VAL A 26 -4.07 -6.33 -2.92
C VAL A 26 -3.94 -7.78 -3.36
N LYS A 27 -2.94 -8.50 -2.85
CA LYS A 27 -2.64 -9.86 -3.30
C LYS A 27 -3.62 -10.91 -2.78
N HIS A 28 -4.21 -10.68 -1.61
CA HIS A 28 -5.08 -11.63 -0.92
C HIS A 28 -6.38 -10.94 -0.50
N LYS A 29 -7.41 -11.07 -1.34
CA LYS A 29 -8.74 -10.46 -1.15
C LYS A 29 -9.46 -10.85 0.15
N ALA A 30 -9.05 -11.94 0.78
CA ALA A 30 -9.61 -12.40 2.05
C ALA A 30 -9.13 -11.58 3.25
N PHE A 31 -8.03 -10.81 3.12
CA PHE A 31 -7.57 -9.96 4.21
C PHE A 31 -8.42 -8.69 4.32
N ASP A 32 -8.78 -8.36 5.56
CA ASP A 32 -9.09 -6.99 5.95
C ASP A 32 -7.86 -6.30 6.53
N CYS A 33 -7.97 -5.00 6.83
CA CYS A 33 -6.83 -4.24 7.38
C CYS A 33 -6.30 -4.83 8.69
N GLU A 34 -7.17 -5.38 9.54
CA GLU A 34 -6.83 -5.86 10.87
C GLU A 34 -6.08 -7.20 10.79
N SER A 35 -6.65 -8.15 10.05
CA SER A 35 -6.08 -9.46 9.81
C SER A 35 -4.75 -9.37 9.05
N ALA A 36 -4.61 -8.46 8.08
CA ALA A 36 -3.32 -8.17 7.45
C ALA A 36 -2.31 -7.62 8.47
N TYR A 37 -2.74 -6.74 9.37
CA TYR A 37 -1.87 -6.16 10.40
C TYR A 37 -1.39 -7.20 11.40
N GLU A 38 -2.27 -8.03 11.94
CA GLU A 38 -1.92 -9.12 12.85
C GLU A 38 -0.99 -10.13 12.18
N HIS A 39 -1.20 -10.42 10.89
CA HIS A 39 -0.33 -11.27 10.10
C HIS A 39 1.10 -10.72 9.95
N VAL A 40 1.25 -9.40 9.80
CA VAL A 40 2.57 -8.75 9.76
C VAL A 40 3.17 -8.65 11.15
N LYS A 41 2.36 -8.31 12.15
CA LYS A 41 2.79 -8.15 13.55
C LYS A 41 3.35 -9.44 14.12
N SER A 42 2.71 -10.59 13.88
CA SER A 42 3.18 -11.90 14.34
C SER A 42 4.54 -12.31 13.79
N ARG A 43 4.97 -11.75 12.64
CA ARG A 43 6.31 -11.97 12.06
C ARG A 43 7.28 -10.83 12.32
N ARG A 44 6.76 -9.65 12.67
CA ARG A 44 7.53 -8.43 12.87
C ARG A 44 6.98 -7.68 14.06
N ASP A 45 7.41 -8.09 15.25
CA ASP A 45 6.99 -7.51 16.52
C ASP A 45 7.26 -6.02 16.65
N VAL A 46 8.22 -5.47 15.90
CA VAL A 46 8.47 -4.02 15.89
C VAL A 46 7.42 -3.22 15.11
N ALA A 47 6.54 -3.88 14.34
CA ALA A 47 5.46 -3.21 13.61
C ALA A 47 4.52 -2.49 14.58
N ASN A 48 4.30 -1.19 14.32
CA ASN A 48 3.46 -0.37 15.16
C ASN A 48 2.81 0.77 14.37
N LEU A 49 1.56 0.54 13.97
CA LEU A 49 0.73 1.53 13.26
C LEU A 49 -0.31 2.19 14.16
N ARG A 50 -0.37 1.81 15.43
CA ARG A 50 -1.30 2.33 16.43
C ARG A 50 -0.57 3.27 17.39
N VAL A 51 -1.32 4.15 18.05
CA VAL A 51 -0.83 4.94 19.18
C VAL A 51 -1.84 4.85 20.30
N MET A 52 -1.39 5.09 21.53
CA MET A 52 -2.20 4.91 22.75
C MET A 52 -3.53 5.68 22.71
N TRP A 53 -3.56 6.87 22.11
CA TRP A 53 -4.74 7.73 22.04
C TRP A 53 -5.23 7.99 20.61
N GLY A 54 -4.99 7.05 19.70
CA GLY A 54 -5.53 7.15 18.36
C GLY A 54 -4.75 6.40 17.32
N THR A 55 -4.81 6.91 16.10
CA THR A 55 -4.30 6.19 14.95
C THR A 55 -3.28 7.01 14.19
N ARG A 56 -2.11 6.40 13.91
CA ARG A 56 -1.09 7.04 13.08
C ARG A 56 -1.67 7.35 11.68
N PRO A 57 -1.22 8.45 11.04
CA PRO A 57 -1.68 8.82 9.69
C PRO A 57 -1.58 7.66 8.69
N GLN A 58 -0.54 6.83 8.81
CA GLN A 58 -0.34 5.64 7.99
C GLN A 58 -1.56 4.70 8.03
N TRP A 59 -2.03 4.32 9.21
CA TRP A 59 -3.19 3.42 9.31
C TRP A 59 -4.48 4.07 8.78
N ARG A 60 -4.66 5.38 8.96
CA ARG A 60 -5.78 6.11 8.34
C ARG A 60 -5.71 6.03 6.81
N SER A 61 -4.52 6.21 6.22
CA SER A 61 -4.32 6.05 4.78
C SER A 61 -4.56 4.62 4.32
N LEU A 62 -4.12 3.60 5.07
CA LEU A 62 -4.36 2.19 4.74
C LEU A 62 -5.87 1.87 4.70
N LYS A 63 -6.64 2.34 5.69
CA LYS A 63 -8.11 2.15 5.70
C LYS A 63 -8.79 2.84 4.52
N LYS A 64 -8.33 4.05 4.14
CA LYS A 64 -8.83 4.76 2.95
C LYS A 64 -8.52 3.97 1.68
N PHE A 65 -7.28 3.46 1.58
CA PHE A 65 -6.83 2.63 0.46
C PHE A 65 -7.64 1.34 0.35
N HIS A 66 -7.83 0.59 1.43
CA HIS A 66 -8.62 -0.63 1.42
C HIS A 66 -10.09 -0.38 1.02
N ARG A 67 -10.67 0.73 1.51
CA ARG A 67 -12.03 1.14 1.10
C ARG A 67 -12.08 1.48 -0.40
N TRP A 68 -11.06 2.16 -0.92
CA TRP A 68 -10.95 2.45 -2.35
C TRP A 68 -10.80 1.16 -3.17
N LEU A 69 -9.94 0.24 -2.74
CA LEU A 69 -9.69 -1.05 -3.40
C LEU A 69 -10.97 -1.88 -3.54
N ARG A 70 -11.80 -1.92 -2.49
CA ARG A 70 -13.09 -2.62 -2.50
C ARG A 70 -14.13 -2.00 -3.42
N ARG A 71 -14.00 -0.72 -3.77
CA ARG A 71 -14.95 -0.01 -4.66
C ARG A 71 -14.60 -0.15 -6.14
N GLN A 72 -13.31 -0.20 -6.46
CA GLN A 72 -12.87 -0.29 -7.86
C GLN A 72 -12.72 -1.72 -8.37
N GLY A 73 -12.92 -2.75 -7.53
CA GLY A 73 -12.76 -4.14 -7.95
C GLY A 73 -11.32 -4.45 -8.35
N GLY A 74 -10.37 -4.14 -7.44
CA GLY A 74 -8.93 -4.03 -7.67
C GLY A 74 -8.18 -5.23 -8.24
N ASP A 75 -8.55 -5.68 -9.43
CA ASP A 75 -7.90 -6.75 -10.20
C ASP A 75 -7.38 -6.26 -11.55
N GLU A 76 -8.11 -5.35 -12.21
CA GLU A 76 -7.84 -4.98 -13.61
C GLU A 76 -6.42 -4.40 -13.81
N TRP A 77 -5.94 -3.57 -12.87
CA TRP A 77 -4.61 -2.97 -12.91
C TRP A 77 -3.44 -3.88 -12.49
N LEU A 78 -3.70 -5.08 -11.96
CA LEU A 78 -2.66 -5.98 -11.41
C LEU A 78 -2.49 -7.25 -12.23
N THR A 79 -3.49 -7.63 -13.02
CA THR A 79 -3.40 -8.74 -13.96
C THR A 79 -2.74 -8.34 -15.27
N GLU A 80 -2.75 -7.05 -15.61
CA GLU A 80 -2.02 -6.55 -16.76
C GLU A 80 -0.53 -6.49 -16.40
N LYS A 81 0.31 -7.20 -17.18
CA LYS A 81 1.76 -7.00 -17.13
C LYS A 81 2.02 -5.58 -17.61
N VAL A 82 2.11 -4.63 -16.69
CA VAL A 82 2.58 -3.27 -17.00
C VAL A 82 3.96 -3.43 -17.66
N PRO A 83 4.12 -3.10 -18.95
CA PRO A 83 5.44 -2.98 -19.56
C PRO A 83 6.27 -2.04 -18.68
N SER A 84 7.56 -2.33 -18.46
CA SER A 84 8.43 -1.56 -17.54
C SER A 84 8.45 -0.06 -17.81
N ASP A 85 8.01 0.34 -19.00
CA ASP A 85 8.16 1.67 -19.56
C ASP A 85 6.89 2.52 -19.41
N THR A 86 5.80 1.98 -18.84
CA THR A 86 4.52 2.69 -18.63
C THR A 86 4.11 2.85 -17.17
N TYR A 87 5.07 3.22 -16.30
CA TYR A 87 4.72 3.62 -14.93
C TYR A 87 3.85 4.88 -14.94
N CYS A 88 2.53 4.70 -14.83
CA CYS A 88 1.60 5.77 -14.50
C CYS A 88 1.41 5.80 -12.98
N PRO A 89 1.95 6.80 -12.27
CA PRO A 89 1.83 6.85 -10.82
C PRO A 89 0.36 6.98 -10.39
N PRO A 90 -0.04 6.35 -9.26
CA PRO A 90 -1.37 6.56 -8.72
C PRO A 90 -1.57 8.05 -8.38
N PRO A 91 -2.82 8.57 -8.50
CA PRO A 91 -3.09 9.97 -8.23
C PRO A 91 -2.67 10.37 -6.81
N TYR A 92 -2.02 11.53 -6.69
CA TYR A 92 -1.59 12.09 -5.41
C TYR A 92 -2.37 13.36 -5.09
N TRP A 93 -2.47 13.68 -3.79
CA TRP A 93 -3.22 14.85 -3.32
C TRP A 93 -2.38 16.12 -3.47
N VAL A 94 -2.94 17.12 -4.15
CA VAL A 94 -2.34 18.47 -4.24
C VAL A 94 -3.43 19.50 -3.94
N GLY A 95 -3.24 20.26 -2.86
CA GLY A 95 -3.90 21.56 -2.65
C GLY A 95 -5.42 21.66 -2.80
N GLY A 96 -6.21 20.60 -2.59
CA GLY A 96 -7.67 20.64 -2.74
C GLY A 96 -8.28 19.56 -3.63
N GLY A 97 -7.46 18.81 -4.38
CA GLY A 97 -7.93 17.71 -5.22
C GLY A 97 -6.93 16.57 -5.41
N TRP A 98 -7.38 15.54 -6.15
CA TRP A 98 -6.54 14.44 -6.61
C TRP A 98 -5.94 14.80 -7.97
N ALA A 99 -4.61 14.88 -8.06
CA ALA A 99 -3.87 15.10 -9.30
C ALA A 99 -3.40 13.76 -9.88
N ARG A 100 -3.36 13.63 -11.21
CA ARG A 100 -2.63 12.59 -11.95
C ARG A 100 -1.54 13.28 -12.74
N ASP A 101 -0.32 12.77 -12.73
CA ASP A 101 0.71 13.29 -13.64
C ASP A 101 0.36 12.82 -15.05
N GLU A 102 -0.03 13.74 -15.93
CA GLU A 102 -0.14 13.50 -17.39
C GLU A 102 1.19 13.81 -18.10
N HIS A 103 2.33 13.62 -17.42
CA HIS A 103 3.64 13.75 -18.04
C HIS A 103 4.16 12.38 -18.46
N VAL A 104 3.90 12.05 -19.72
CA VAL A 104 4.69 11.09 -20.49
C VAL A 104 6.15 11.53 -20.38
N ILE A 105 6.98 10.71 -19.75
CA ILE A 105 8.43 10.84 -19.89
C ILE A 105 8.77 10.10 -21.19
N ASP A 106 8.91 10.83 -22.28
CA ASP A 106 9.61 10.31 -23.46
C ASP A 106 11.09 10.16 -23.08
N VAL A 107 11.56 8.92 -22.93
CA VAL A 107 12.98 8.55 -22.98
C VAL A 107 13.18 7.49 -24.05
#